data_AF-A0A374C0I4-F1
#
_entry.id   AF-A0A374C0I4-F1
#
_cell.length_a   1.000
_cell.length_b   1.000
_cell.length_c   1.000
_cell.angle_alpha   90.00
_cell.angle_beta   90.00
_cell.angle_gamma   90.00
#
_symmetry.space_group_name_H-M   'P 1'
#
loop_
_entity.id
_entity.type
_entity.pdbx_description
1 polymer ?
#
loop_
_entity_poly.entity_id
_entity_poly.type
_entity_poly.pdbx_seq_one_letter_code
_entity_poly.pdbx_strand_id
1 'polypeptide(L)'
;MDIIELSKVAKDYYNSVRTPSLKQGWEKYVLTDGKTALFVGAAYQPKKGEVVFYLVVKNKNVLCQLYKTYEEPESSEKNNQK
;
A
#
# COMPACT_ATOMS: atom_id res chain seq x y z
N MET A 1 8.20 -12.48 1.80
CA MET A 1 7.65 -11.91 0.57
C MET A 1 8.33 -10.57 0.36
N ASP A 2 8.90 -10.33 -0.81
CA ASP A 2 9.58 -9.06 -1.10
C ASP A 2 8.58 -7.98 -1.57
N ILE A 3 9.05 -6.74 -1.72
CA ILE A 3 8.20 -5.61 -2.14
C ILE A 3 7.61 -5.84 -3.54
N ILE A 4 8.33 -6.53 -4.43
CA ILE A 4 7.87 -6.78 -5.80
C ILE A 4 6.70 -7.77 -5.78
N GLU A 5 6.80 -8.83 -5.00
CA GLU A 5 5.71 -9.79 -4.79
C GLU A 5 4.49 -9.13 -4.15
N LEU A 6 4.68 -8.30 -3.12
CA LEU A 6 3.59 -7.55 -2.49
C LEU A 6 2.91 -6.58 -3.47
N SER A 7 3.69 -5.95 -4.37
CA SER A 7 3.13 -5.06 -5.39
C SER A 7 2.20 -5.79 -6.38
N LYS A 8 2.47 -7.07 -6.66
CA LYS A 8 1.61 -7.91 -7.50
C LYS A 8 0.28 -8.18 -6.80
N VAL A 9 0.31 -8.58 -5.52
CA VAL A 9 -0.89 -8.81 -4.71
C VAL A 9 -1.78 -7.55 -4.66
N ALA A 10 -1.18 -6.39 -4.41
CA ALA A 10 -1.90 -5.12 -4.41
C ALA A 10 -2.54 -4.79 -5.77
N LYS A 11 -1.79 -5.03 -6.86
CA LYS A 11 -2.25 -4.78 -8.24
C LYS A 11 -3.36 -5.73 -8.65
N ASP A 12 -3.29 -7.00 -8.25
CA ASP A 12 -4.31 -8.01 -8.56
C ASP A 12 -5.62 -7.69 -7.84
N TYR A 13 -5.56 -7.31 -6.56
CA TYR A 13 -6.71 -6.83 -5.81
C TYR A 13 -7.33 -5.57 -6.45
N TYR A 14 -6.52 -4.57 -6.79
CA TYR A 14 -7.02 -3.37 -7.44
C TYR A 14 -7.70 -3.69 -8.78
N ASN A 15 -7.12 -4.59 -9.57
CA ASN A 15 -7.70 -5.02 -10.85
C ASN A 15 -9.01 -5.81 -10.70
N SER A 16 -9.18 -6.59 -9.63
CA SER A 16 -10.41 -7.37 -9.41
C SER A 16 -11.60 -6.49 -9.04
N VAL A 17 -11.36 -5.32 -8.43
CA VAL A 17 -12.42 -4.41 -7.99
C VAL A 17 -12.70 -3.29 -9.00
N ARG A 18 -11.70 -2.91 -9.82
CA ARG A 18 -11.87 -1.78 -10.77
C ARG A 18 -12.86 -2.09 -11.87
N THR A 19 -13.51 -1.05 -12.37
CA THR A 19 -14.27 -1.16 -13.63
C THR A 19 -13.30 -1.42 -14.80
N PRO A 20 -13.49 -2.51 -15.58
CA PRO A 20 -12.58 -2.85 -16.67
C PRO A 20 -12.48 -1.78 -17.77
N SER A 21 -13.57 -1.04 -18.00
CA SER A 21 -13.66 0.03 -19.01
C SER A 21 -12.98 1.34 -18.61
N LEU A 22 -12.50 1.47 -17.37
CA LEU A 22 -11.85 2.67 -16.88
C LEU A 22 -10.53 2.90 -17.62
N LYS A 23 -10.41 4.05 -18.29
CA LYS A 23 -9.22 4.42 -19.09
C LYS A 23 -8.21 5.26 -18.30
N GLN A 24 -8.65 6.00 -17.28
CA GLN A 24 -7.86 6.99 -16.56
C GLN A 24 -8.43 7.20 -15.14
N GLY A 25 -7.56 7.52 -14.18
CA GLY A 25 -7.91 7.91 -12.82
C GLY A 25 -8.12 6.74 -11.87
N TRP A 26 -9.03 6.94 -10.92
CA TRP A 26 -9.37 6.03 -9.82
C TRP A 26 -8.18 5.72 -8.90
N GLU A 27 -7.81 6.74 -8.15
CA GLU A 27 -6.67 6.73 -7.25
C GLU A 27 -7.03 6.03 -5.95
N LYS A 28 -6.25 5.00 -5.58
CA LYS A 28 -6.46 4.24 -4.35
C LYS A 28 -5.14 3.92 -3.68
N TYR A 29 -5.17 3.88 -2.35
CA TYR A 29 -4.12 3.28 -1.55
C TYR A 29 -4.54 1.85 -1.21
N VAL A 30 -3.71 0.88 -1.57
CA VAL A 30 -3.93 -0.53 -1.31
C VAL A 30 -2.91 -1.00 -0.28
N LEU A 31 -3.42 -1.43 0.87
CA LEU A 31 -2.66 -2.13 1.89
C LEU A 31 -2.54 -3.60 1.52
N THR A 32 -1.38 -4.22 1.76
CA THR A 32 -1.25 -5.67 1.74
C THR A 32 -0.13 -6.18 2.65
N ASP A 33 -0.32 -7.38 3.20
CA ASP A 33 0.67 -8.20 3.91
C ASP A 33 1.09 -9.44 3.10
N GLY A 34 0.67 -9.52 1.83
CA GLY A 34 0.89 -10.65 0.93
C GLY A 34 -0.17 -11.75 0.98
N LYS A 35 -1.05 -11.75 1.99
CA LYS A 35 -2.18 -12.68 2.10
C LYS A 35 -3.50 -11.97 1.88
N THR A 36 -3.60 -10.75 2.39
CA THR A 36 -4.78 -9.90 2.34
C THR A 36 -4.46 -8.60 1.60
N ALA A 37 -5.49 -8.03 0.99
CA ALA A 37 -5.39 -6.72 0.36
C ALA A 37 -6.70 -5.95 0.56
N LEU A 38 -6.58 -4.66 0.86
CA LEU A 38 -7.73 -3.79 1.11
C LEU A 38 -7.42 -2.33 0.80
N PHE A 39 -8.46 -1.57 0.47
CA PHE A 39 -8.33 -0.11 0.32
C PHE A 39 -8.21 0.56 1.68
N VAL A 40 -7.26 1.48 1.79
CA VAL A 40 -7.04 2.31 2.97
C VAL A 40 -7.06 3.79 2.63
N GLY A 41 -7.21 4.63 3.64
CA GLY A 41 -7.03 6.08 3.52
C GLY A 41 -5.55 6.47 3.53
N ALA A 42 -5.23 7.66 3.01
CA ALA A 42 -3.86 8.20 2.98
C ALA A 42 -3.23 8.34 4.39
N ALA A 43 -4.04 8.54 5.42
CA ALA A 43 -3.60 8.65 6.81
C ALA A 43 -3.28 7.29 7.47
N TYR A 44 -3.56 6.17 6.80
CA TYR A 44 -3.26 4.84 7.34
C TYR A 44 -1.75 4.68 7.59
N GLN A 45 -1.43 4.04 8.71
CA GLN A 45 -0.07 3.69 9.13
C GLN A 45 0.09 2.17 9.06
N PRO A 46 0.95 1.65 8.18
CA PRO A 46 1.17 0.21 8.06
C PRO A 46 1.67 -0.38 9.38
N LYS A 47 1.20 -1.57 9.72
CA LYS A 47 1.73 -2.38 10.82
C LYS A 47 2.92 -3.22 10.34
N LYS A 48 3.64 -3.83 11.28
CA LYS A 48 4.76 -4.73 10.94
C LYS A 48 4.33 -5.81 9.94
N GLY A 49 5.01 -5.86 8.80
CA GLY A 49 4.72 -6.80 7.70
C GLY A 49 3.73 -6.28 6.66
N GLU A 50 3.09 -5.15 6.90
CA GLU A 50 2.21 -4.50 5.94
C GLU A 50 2.94 -3.45 5.09
N VAL A 51 2.49 -3.30 3.84
CA VAL A 51 2.95 -2.26 2.92
C VAL A 51 1.74 -1.61 2.25
N VAL A 52 1.82 -0.29 2.03
CA VAL A 52 0.80 0.45 1.26
C VAL A 52 1.38 0.87 -0.08
N PHE A 53 0.64 0.55 -1.14
CA PHE A 53 0.91 1.00 -2.50
C PHE A 53 -0.13 2.03 -2.93
N TYR A 54 0.30 3.01 -3.71
CA TYR A 54 -0.58 3.90 -4.46
C TYR A 54 -0.81 3.32 -5.86
N LEU A 55 -2.08 3.16 -6.24
CA LEU A 55 -2.48 2.65 -7.55
C LEU A 55 -3.40 3.62 -8.27
N VAL A 56 -3.17 3.75 -9.57
CA VAL A 56 -3.94 4.62 -10.46
C VAL A 56 -3.95 4.06 -11.87
N VAL A 57 -5.07 4.22 -12.58
CA VAL A 57 -5.14 3.95 -14.02
C VAL A 57 -4.62 5.15 -14.80
N LYS A 58 -3.62 4.95 -15.66
CA LYS A 58 -3.21 5.93 -16.66
C LYS A 58 -3.14 5.27 -18.03
N ASN A 59 -3.85 5.80 -19.01
CA ASN A 59 -3.91 5.26 -20.38
C ASN A 59 -4.20 3.75 -20.41
N LYS A 60 -5.23 3.31 -19.66
CA LYS A 60 -5.63 1.90 -19.45
C LYS A 60 -4.63 1.02 -18.69
N ASN A 61 -3.46 1.54 -18.33
CA ASN A 61 -2.46 0.80 -17.56
C ASN A 61 -2.61 1.11 -16.08
N VAL A 62 -2.50 0.08 -15.23
CA VAL A 62 -2.42 0.27 -13.78
C VAL A 62 -0.98 0.50 -13.39
N LEU A 63 -0.70 1.70 -12.88
CA LEU A 63 0.55 2.05 -12.23
C LEU A 63 0.47 1.65 -10.76
N CYS A 64 1.56 1.10 -10.23
CA CYS A 64 1.69 0.71 -8.84
C CYS A 64 2.97 1.32 -8.30
N GLN A 65 2.85 2.14 -7.25
CA GLN A 65 3.96 2.85 -6.62
C GLN A 65 3.98 2.51 -5.14
N LEU A 66 5.16 2.21 -4.59
CA LEU A 66 5.33 2.09 -3.14
C LEU A 66 5.03 3.43 -2.48
N TYR A 67 4.09 3.45 -1.52
CA TYR A 67 3.65 4.68 -0.86
C TYR A 67 4.15 4.78 0.58
N LYS A 68 3.90 3.75 1.41
CA LYS A 68 4.36 3.68 2.80
C LYS A 68 4.75 2.26 3.19
N THR A 69 5.76 2.16 4.04
CA THR A 69 6.14 0.93 4.75
C THR A 69 5.94 1.12 6.24
N TYR A 70 5.96 0.02 7.00
CA TYR A 70 6.03 0.09 8.46
C TYR A 70 7.33 0.78 8.88
N GLU A 71 7.22 1.76 9.76
CA GLU A 71 8.32 2.38 10.47
C GLU A 71 8.26 1.88 11.92
N GLU A 72 9.36 1.29 12.41
CA GLU A 72 9.43 0.92 13.83
C GLU A 72 9.38 2.21 14.66
N PRO A 73 8.48 2.32 15.65
CA PRO A 73 8.46 3.48 16.52
C PRO A 73 9.79 3.56 17.23
N GLU A 74 10.49 4.68 17.07
CA GLU A 74 11.72 4.96 17.83
C GLU A 74 11.41 4.76 19.31
N SER A 75 12.12 3.83 19.94
CA SER A 75 12.01 3.61 21.37
C SER A 75 12.35 4.92 22.07
N SER A 76 11.34 5.56 22.68
CA SER A 76 11.55 6.75 23.48
C SER A 76 12.47 6.39 24.65
N GLU A 77 13.78 6.64 24.48
CA GLU A 77 14.76 6.69 25.54
C GLU A 77 14.34 7.82 26.49
N LYS A 78 13.50 7.48 27.48
CA LYS A 78 13.36 8.28 28.68
C LYS A 78 14.67 8.14 29.45
N ASN A 79 15.66 8.93 29.05
CA ASN A 79 16.80 9.28 29.88
C ASN A 79 16.26 10.05 31.10
N ASN A 80 15.86 9.31 32.13
CA ASN A 80 15.82 9.82 33.50
C ASN A 80 17.28 10.08 33.92
N GLN A 81 17.83 11.23 33.51
CA GLN A 81 19.01 11.77 34.16
C GLN A 81 18.58 12.47 35.45
N LYS A 82 18.90 11.77 36.54
CA LYS A 82 19.23 12.20 37.92
C LYS A 82 18.65 13.51 38.44
#